data_AF-A0A7C8ZSU8-F1
#
_entry.id   AF-A0A7C8ZSU8-F1
#
_cell.length_a   1.000
_cell.length_b   1.000
_cell.length_c   1.000
_cell.angle_alpha   90.00
_cell.angle_beta   90.00
_cell.angle_gamma   90.00
#
_symmetry.space_group_name_H-M   'P 1'
#
loop_
_entity.id
_entity.type
_entity.pdbx_description
1 polymer ?
#
loop_
_entity_poly.entity_id
_entity_poly.type
_entity_poly.pdbx_seq_one_letter_code
_entity_poly.pdbx_strand_id
1 'polypeptide(L)'
;GQAYQVFLAKFFPPSKTVSLRNQIVSFAQRKDESLYEACKPFKDLLRLCPDHGLQKLMVVQTFYNGVTQPVRSMINATVGGTLVSKTEDKAYNLIKEMILNYYQ
;
A
#
# COMPACT_ATOMS: atom_id res chain seq x y z
N GLY A 1 -16.17 13.31 16.85
CA GLY A 1 -17.50 13.91 17.16
C GLY A 1 -18.56 13.42 16.20
N GLN A 2 -19.84 13.60 16.52
CA GLN A 2 -20.97 13.08 15.74
C GLN A 2 -20.96 13.57 14.28
N ALA A 3 -20.56 14.83 14.03
CA ALA A 3 -20.40 15.40 12.68
C ALA A 3 -19.33 14.68 11.85
N TYR A 4 -18.23 14.24 12.46
CA TYR A 4 -17.16 13.49 11.77
C TYR A 4 -17.66 12.10 11.37
N GLN A 5 -18.43 11.44 12.23
CA GLN A 5 -19.01 10.12 11.93
C GLN A 5 -20.06 10.19 10.80
N VAL A 6 -20.90 11.23 10.79
CA VAL A 6 -21.87 11.47 9.72
C VAL A 6 -21.14 11.80 8.40
N PHE A 7 -20.07 12.59 8.45
CA PHE A 7 -19.23 12.87 7.29
C PHE A 7 -18.60 11.59 6.71
N LEU A 8 -17.98 10.77 7.57
CA LEU A 8 -17.41 9.49 7.16
C LEU A 8 -18.48 8.58 6.54
N ALA A 9 -19.64 8.43 7.18
CA ALA A 9 -20.72 7.57 6.66
C ALA A 9 -21.25 8.04 5.29
N LYS A 10 -21.29 9.36 5.06
CA LYS A 10 -21.78 9.95 3.79
C LYS A 10 -20.77 9.81 2.65
N PHE A 11 -19.49 10.04 2.91
CA PHE A 11 -18.46 10.09 1.86
C PHE A 11 -17.67 8.79 1.72
N PHE A 12 -17.48 8.07 2.81
CA PHE A 12 -16.82 6.77 2.95
C PHE A 12 -17.76 5.75 3.59
N PRO A 13 -18.93 5.45 2.97
CA PRO A 13 -19.81 4.41 3.46
C PRO A 13 -19.03 3.09 3.59
N PRO A 14 -19.44 2.20 4.51
CA PRO A 14 -18.74 0.94 4.76
C PRO A 14 -18.44 0.13 3.50
N SER A 15 -19.33 0.15 2.49
CA SER A 15 -19.14 -0.49 1.19
C SER A 15 -17.98 0.08 0.38
N LYS A 16 -17.76 1.41 0.40
CA LYS A 16 -16.58 2.03 -0.23
C LYS A 16 -15.31 1.65 0.50
N THR A 17 -15.34 1.65 1.84
CA THR A 17 -14.18 1.24 2.65
C THR A 17 -13.81 -0.22 2.39
N VAL A 18 -14.79 -1.12 2.28
CA VAL A 18 -14.56 -2.53 1.90
C VAL A 18 -13.98 -2.65 0.49
N SER A 19 -14.52 -1.91 -0.49
CA SER A 19 -13.99 -1.91 -1.85
C SER A 19 -12.53 -1.41 -1.92
N LEU A 20 -12.20 -0.34 -1.20
CA LEU A 20 -10.83 0.18 -1.13
C LEU A 20 -9.88 -0.82 -0.46
N ARG A 21 -10.31 -1.48 0.62
CA ARG A 21 -9.54 -2.57 1.25
C ARG A 21 -9.27 -3.71 0.27
N ASN A 22 -10.30 -4.16 -0.44
CA ASN A 22 -10.19 -5.23 -1.43
C ASN A 22 -9.21 -4.88 -2.54
N GLN A 23 -9.24 -3.63 -3.04
CA GLN A 23 -8.28 -3.15 -4.03
C GLN A 23 -6.85 -3.13 -3.49
N ILE A 24 -6.65 -2.73 -2.22
CA ILE A 24 -5.34 -2.80 -1.58
C ILE A 24 -4.85 -4.25 -1.56
N VAL A 25 -5.60 -5.18 -0.94
CA VAL A 25 -5.17 -6.59 -0.78
C VAL A 25 -5.08 -7.38 -2.08
N SER A 26 -5.68 -6.90 -3.17
CA SER A 26 -5.61 -7.50 -4.50
C SER A 26 -4.52 -6.92 -5.39
N PHE A 27 -3.64 -6.07 -4.84
CA PHE A 27 -2.55 -5.47 -5.59
C PHE A 27 -1.65 -6.53 -6.22
N ALA A 28 -1.45 -6.41 -7.53
CA ALA A 28 -0.51 -7.21 -8.30
C ALA A 28 0.01 -6.36 -9.46
N GLN A 29 1.33 -6.26 -9.58
CA GLN A 29 2.00 -5.66 -10.72
C GLN A 29 1.79 -6.56 -11.95
N ARG A 30 1.28 -6.01 -13.06
CA ARG A 30 1.19 -6.75 -14.32
C ARG A 30 2.57 -6.91 -14.97
N LYS A 31 2.74 -7.95 -15.79
CA LYS A 31 4.03 -8.32 -16.39
C LYS A 31 4.62 -7.20 -17.28
N ASP A 32 3.75 -6.44 -17.91
CA ASP A 32 4.04 -5.35 -18.82
C ASP A 32 4.06 -3.97 -18.16
N GLU A 33 3.68 -3.87 -16.89
CA GLU A 33 3.70 -2.61 -16.14
C GLU A 33 5.07 -2.33 -15.54
N SER A 34 5.50 -1.08 -15.66
CA SER A 34 6.56 -0.56 -14.81
C SER A 34 6.12 -0.54 -13.34
N LEU A 35 7.08 -0.58 -12.42
CA LEU A 35 6.78 -0.45 -11.00
C LEU A 35 6.06 0.88 -10.69
N TYR A 36 6.40 1.94 -11.42
CA TYR A 36 5.75 3.25 -11.30
C TYR A 36 4.26 3.17 -11.62
N GLU A 37 3.90 2.56 -12.76
CA GLU A 37 2.50 2.40 -13.18
C GLU A 37 1.70 1.58 -12.19
N ALA A 38 2.28 0.49 -11.67
CA ALA A 38 1.64 -0.34 -10.65
C ALA A 38 1.48 0.40 -9.30
N CYS A 39 2.49 1.15 -8.86
CA CYS A 39 2.47 1.86 -7.57
C CYS A 39 1.52 3.07 -7.55
N LYS A 40 1.22 3.69 -8.69
CA LYS A 40 0.35 4.87 -8.79
C LYS A 40 -1.05 4.63 -8.18
N PRO A 41 -1.84 3.63 -8.62
CA PRO A 41 -3.15 3.36 -8.01
C PRO A 41 -3.03 2.94 -6.54
N PHE A 42 -1.98 2.20 -6.16
CA PHE A 42 -1.77 1.79 -4.78
C PHE A 42 -1.49 2.99 -3.84
N LYS A 43 -0.73 3.98 -4.31
CA LYS A 43 -0.52 5.27 -3.62
C LYS A 43 -1.82 6.02 -3.39
N ASP A 44 -2.66 6.09 -4.42
CA ASP A 44 -3.94 6.78 -4.35
C ASP A 44 -4.90 6.08 -3.37
N LEU A 45 -4.91 4.74 -3.35
CA LEU A 45 -5.67 3.95 -2.37
C LEU A 45 -5.24 4.23 -0.92
N LEU A 46 -3.94 4.30 -0.64
CA LEU A 46 -3.42 4.63 0.70
C LEU A 46 -3.71 6.08 1.11
N ARG A 47 -3.79 7.02 0.14
CA ARG A 47 -4.12 8.43 0.40
C ARG A 47 -5.62 8.64 0.64
N LEU A 48 -6.47 7.96 -0.12
CA LEU A 48 -7.93 8.10 -0.04
C LEU A 48 -8.51 7.49 1.23
N CYS A 49 -7.78 6.62 1.91
CA CYS A 49 -8.27 5.91 3.09
C CYS A 49 -7.21 5.91 4.21
N PRO A 50 -6.89 7.06 4.83
CA PRO A 50 -5.87 7.14 5.88
C PRO A 50 -6.23 6.29 7.12
N ASP A 51 -7.53 6.04 7.35
CA ASP A 51 -8.05 5.09 8.35
C ASP A 51 -8.64 3.85 7.66
N HIS A 52 -7.85 3.22 6.78
CA HIS A 52 -8.26 2.02 6.07
C HIS A 52 -8.45 0.81 7.00
N GLY A 53 -8.06 0.88 8.27
CA GLY A 53 -8.22 -0.21 9.26
C GLY A 53 -7.51 -1.51 8.87
N LEU A 54 -6.51 -1.43 7.99
CA LEU A 54 -5.65 -2.56 7.63
C LEU A 54 -4.42 -2.51 8.51
N GLN A 55 -3.98 -3.68 8.99
CA GLN A 55 -2.72 -3.79 9.70
C GLN A 55 -1.57 -3.44 8.77
N LYS A 56 -0.57 -2.71 9.30
CA LYS A 56 0.62 -2.29 8.54
C LYS A 56 1.30 -3.49 7.88
N LEU A 57 1.43 -4.60 8.60
CA LEU A 57 2.01 -5.84 8.10
C LEU A 57 1.26 -6.37 6.87
N MET A 58 -0.07 -6.28 6.85
CA MET A 58 -0.88 -6.76 5.71
C MET A 58 -0.61 -5.92 4.46
N VAL A 59 -0.47 -4.60 4.61
CA VAL A 59 -0.11 -3.70 3.49
C VAL A 59 1.30 -4.05 2.98
N VAL A 60 2.25 -4.28 3.89
CA VAL A 60 3.63 -4.66 3.54
C VAL A 60 3.68 -5.97 2.76
N GLN A 61 3.00 -7.01 3.26
CA GLN A 61 2.98 -8.33 2.63
C GLN A 61 2.28 -8.29 1.26
N THR A 62 1.15 -7.59 1.18
CA THR A 62 0.40 -7.41 -0.05
C THR A 62 1.27 -6.76 -1.13
N PHE A 63 1.93 -5.65 -0.80
CA PHE A 63 2.82 -4.96 -1.74
C PHE A 63 4.00 -5.86 -2.16
N TYR A 64 4.70 -6.46 -1.18
CA TYR A 64 5.87 -7.29 -1.44
C TYR A 64 5.55 -8.51 -2.30
N ASN A 65 4.41 -9.16 -2.08
CA ASN A 65 3.98 -10.32 -2.85
C ASN A 65 3.40 -9.96 -4.21
N GLY A 66 2.77 -8.79 -4.32
CA GLY A 66 2.17 -8.29 -5.55
C GLY A 66 3.18 -7.79 -6.60
N VAL A 67 4.39 -7.39 -6.18
CA VAL A 67 5.43 -6.96 -7.13
C VAL A 67 6.19 -8.12 -7.77
N THR A 68 6.72 -7.86 -8.97
CA THR A 68 7.54 -8.83 -9.72
C THR A 68 8.83 -9.21 -8.97
N GLN A 69 9.38 -10.39 -9.28
CA GLN A 69 10.61 -10.88 -8.65
C GLN A 69 11.80 -9.90 -8.78
N PRO A 70 12.07 -9.25 -9.94
CA PRO A 70 13.15 -8.27 -10.04
C PRO A 70 12.96 -7.08 -9.10
N VAL A 71 11.72 -6.60 -8.94
CA VAL A 71 11.38 -5.52 -8.01
C VAL A 71 11.61 -5.96 -6.56
N ARG A 72 11.22 -7.18 -6.18
CA ARG A 72 11.51 -7.71 -4.83
C ARG A 72 13.00 -7.76 -4.52
N SER A 73 13.81 -8.20 -5.49
CA SER A 73 15.27 -8.21 -5.33
C SER A 73 15.83 -6.80 -5.15
N MET A 74 15.35 -5.82 -5.92
CA MET A 74 15.72 -4.41 -5.76
C MET A 74 15.34 -3.88 -4.37
N ILE A 75 14.10 -4.13 -3.91
CA ILE A 75 13.64 -3.73 -2.57
C ILE A 75 14.59 -4.30 -1.50
N ASN A 76 14.88 -5.60 -1.57
CA ASN A 76 15.75 -6.27 -0.60
C ASN A 76 17.17 -5.67 -0.60
N ALA A 77 17.71 -5.33 -1.77
CA ALA A 77 19.02 -4.68 -1.89
C ALA A 77 19.03 -3.29 -1.26
N THR A 78 18.00 -2.47 -1.53
CA THR A 78 17.87 -1.11 -0.98
C THR A 78 17.77 -1.10 0.54
N VAL A 79 17.08 -2.08 1.14
CA VAL A 79 16.88 -2.14 2.60
C VAL A 79 17.98 -2.92 3.35
N GLY A 80 18.97 -3.44 2.63
CA GLY A 80 20.08 -4.21 3.17
C GLY A 80 19.64 -5.51 3.84
N GLY A 81 18.76 -6.28 3.19
CA GLY A 81 18.22 -7.54 3.70
C GLY A 81 16.78 -7.79 3.25
N THR A 82 16.08 -8.72 3.88
CA THR A 82 14.69 -8.99 3.49
C THR A 82 13.77 -7.96 4.13
N LEU A 83 12.86 -7.36 3.37
CA LEU A 83 11.90 -6.38 3.90
C LEU A 83 11.07 -6.96 5.07
N VAL A 84 10.69 -8.24 4.99
CA VAL A 84 9.93 -8.93 6.04
C VAL A 84 10.70 -9.17 7.34
N SER A 85 12.02 -8.95 7.36
CA SER A 85 12.82 -9.07 8.58
C SER A 85 12.93 -7.74 9.34
N LYS A 86 12.34 -6.65 8.85
CA LYS A 86 12.25 -5.37 9.55
C LYS A 86 11.00 -5.36 10.44
N THR A 87 10.99 -4.48 11.45
CA THR A 87 9.77 -4.23 12.24
C THR A 87 8.64 -3.72 11.35
N GLU A 88 7.39 -3.96 11.74
CA GLU A 88 6.21 -3.58 10.94
C GLU A 88 6.22 -2.10 10.56
N ASP A 89 6.52 -1.23 11.52
CA ASP A 89 6.62 0.22 11.30
C ASP A 89 7.71 0.59 10.30
N LYS A 90 8.88 -0.03 10.41
CA LYS A 90 10.01 0.26 9.53
C LYS A 90 9.73 -0.25 8.12
N ALA A 91 9.20 -1.47 7.97
CA ALA A 91 8.83 -2.01 6.67
C ALA A 91 7.73 -1.18 5.99
N TYR A 92 6.72 -0.77 6.75
CA TYR A 92 5.62 0.06 6.26
C TYR A 92 6.12 1.44 5.81
N ASN A 93 6.95 2.10 6.61
CA ASN A 93 7.53 3.39 6.24
C ASN A 93 8.43 3.28 5.01
N LEU A 94 9.25 2.22 4.88
CA LEU A 94 10.08 2.00 3.70
C LEU A 94 9.24 1.81 2.43
N ILE A 95 8.19 1.00 2.47
CA ILE A 95 7.27 0.84 1.33
C ILE A 95 6.61 2.17 0.99
N LYS A 96 6.14 2.88 2.01
CA LYS A 96 5.49 4.19 1.83
C LYS A 96 6.46 5.19 1.21
N GLU A 97 7.69 5.26 1.68
CA GLU A 97 8.76 6.09 1.11
C GLU A 97 9.05 5.69 -0.33
N MET A 98 9.24 4.40 -0.64
CA MET A 98 9.46 3.94 -2.00
C MET A 98 8.32 4.38 -2.93
N ILE A 99 7.07 4.05 -2.59
CA ILE A 99 5.88 4.43 -3.38
C ILE A 99 5.73 5.96 -3.52
N LEU A 100 6.08 6.73 -2.49
CA LEU A 100 5.98 8.18 -2.51
C LEU A 100 7.15 8.85 -3.26
N ASN A 101 8.34 8.25 -3.23
CA ASN A 101 9.60 8.78 -3.79
C ASN A 101 9.84 8.39 -5.24
N TYR A 102 9.09 7.45 -5.85
CA TYR A 102 9.11 7.19 -7.30
C TYR A 102 8.58 8.36 -8.17
N TYR A 103 8.61 9.60 -7.67
CA TYR A 103 8.07 10.82 -8.28
C TYR A 103 9.09 11.98 -8.37
N GLN A 104 10.39 11.70 -8.24
CA GLN A 104 11.44 12.69 -8.53
C GLN A 104 12.27 12.29 -9.73
#